data_AF-A0A936JX23-F1
#
_entry.id   AF-A0A936JX23-F1
#
_cell.length_a   1.000
_cell.length_b   1.000
_cell.length_c   1.000
_cell.angle_alpha   90.00
_cell.angle_beta   90.00
_cell.angle_gamma   90.00
#
_symmetry.space_group_name_H-M   'P 1'
#
loop_
_entity.id
_entity.type
_entity.pdbx_description
1 polymer ?
#
loop_
_entity_poly.entity_id
_entity_poly.type
_entity_poly.pdbx_seq_one_letter_code
_entity_poly.pdbx_strand_id
1 'polypeptide(L)'
;MRQRMRTIAAIGFWGIASIGLTPLGCASRLGPVRATQTKGGIDRPELQDITVAKASDCVAEYGRQLEPGYHKFDTNVQVNEDGGNEDVTIDDIPNTAYDLGACMRNVFRNMPIAEEPLRQGVETLKYRREQASAAQRSHMSAPIVIVVAGVTILVSELVIEAGAYTIVFAVTVTVADKAKDDVVEAVKRWRRKPTLSRCLDAAAGGGALWEDLCNAMTNSVDAAECWDKNLRSEQMKRNWCFAKFGN
;
A
#
# COMPACT_ATOMS: atom_id res chain seq x y z
N MET A 1 76.06 -38.31 39.70
CA MET A 1 75.91 -38.72 38.28
C MET A 1 75.29 -37.55 37.52
N ARG A 2 76.06 -36.85 36.67
CA ARG A 2 75.91 -36.78 35.18
C ARG A 2 74.48 -36.36 34.76
N GLN A 3 74.23 -35.35 33.93
CA GLN A 3 75.03 -34.55 33.00
C GLN A 3 74.10 -33.47 32.39
N ARG A 4 74.64 -32.26 32.11
CA ARG A 4 74.55 -31.49 30.84
C ARG A 4 73.15 -31.34 30.16
N MET A 5 72.72 -30.21 29.61
CA MET A 5 73.39 -29.06 28.98
C MET A 5 72.28 -28.09 28.52
N ARG A 6 72.56 -26.77 28.60
CA ARG A 6 72.40 -25.72 27.56
C ARG A 6 71.17 -25.80 26.61
N THR A 7 70.45 -24.72 26.30
CA THR A 7 70.89 -23.66 25.35
C THR A 7 69.71 -22.66 25.11
N ILE A 8 69.95 -21.35 25.28
CA ILE A 8 69.58 -20.15 24.45
C ILE A 8 68.17 -20.14 23.77
N ALA A 9 67.27 -19.16 23.93
CA ALA A 9 67.27 -17.76 23.44
C ALA A 9 66.06 -17.03 24.06
N ALA A 10 66.15 -15.85 24.68
CA ALA A 10 66.37 -14.50 24.12
C ALA A 10 65.27 -13.99 23.15
N ILE A 11 64.47 -13.06 23.70
CA ILE A 11 63.96 -11.81 23.08
C ILE A 11 62.86 -11.92 22.02
N GLY A 12 61.69 -11.38 22.37
CA GLY A 12 60.59 -11.12 21.44
C GLY A 12 59.40 -10.44 22.13
N PHE A 13 59.66 -9.40 22.92
CA PHE A 13 58.61 -8.51 23.47
C PHE A 13 58.12 -7.63 22.31
N TRP A 14 57.11 -8.10 21.58
CA TRP A 14 56.32 -7.27 20.67
C TRP A 14 54.89 -7.29 21.18
N GLY A 15 54.62 -6.31 22.04
CA GLY A 15 53.26 -5.96 22.40
C GLY A 15 52.57 -5.37 21.19
N ILE A 16 51.44 -5.97 20.81
CA ILE A 16 50.29 -5.21 20.35
C ILE A 16 49.11 -5.85 21.07
N ALA A 17 48.76 -5.27 22.21
CA ALA A 17 47.41 -5.36 22.73
C ALA A 17 46.53 -4.67 21.69
N SER A 18 46.03 -5.42 20.71
CA SER A 18 44.85 -5.03 19.94
C SER A 18 43.65 -5.17 20.87
N ILE A 19 43.62 -4.32 21.91
CA ILE A 19 42.36 -3.79 22.42
C ILE A 19 41.81 -3.06 21.21
N GLY A 20 41.00 -3.76 20.43
CA GLY A 20 40.12 -3.15 19.48
C GLY A 20 39.27 -2.18 20.28
N LEU A 21 39.68 -0.92 20.30
CA LEU A 21 38.78 0.20 20.31
C LEU A 21 37.89 0.00 19.09
N THR A 22 36.86 -0.83 19.23
CA THR A 22 35.63 -0.53 18.53
C THR A 22 35.33 0.90 18.95
N PRO A 23 35.24 1.85 18.02
CA PRO A 23 34.65 3.10 18.37
C PRO A 23 33.25 2.71 18.87
N LEU A 24 33.03 2.80 20.17
CA LEU A 24 31.75 3.22 20.71
C LEU A 24 31.55 4.62 20.13
N GLY A 25 31.29 4.68 18.81
CA GLY A 25 30.68 5.83 18.20
C GLY A 25 29.48 6.08 19.09
N CYS A 26 29.38 7.29 19.62
CA CYS A 26 28.25 7.75 20.38
C CYS A 26 27.02 7.52 19.48
N ALA A 27 26.47 6.31 19.54
CA ALA A 27 25.36 5.86 18.75
C ALA A 27 24.27 6.77 19.23
N SER A 28 23.95 7.71 18.36
CA SER A 28 23.25 8.90 18.80
C SER A 28 21.79 8.57 19.10
N ARG A 29 21.43 7.28 19.09
CA ARG A 29 20.20 6.64 19.53
C ARG A 29 19.48 7.40 20.65
N LEU A 30 18.18 7.57 20.49
CA LEU A 30 17.33 8.04 21.57
C LEU A 30 17.51 7.13 22.78
N GLY A 31 17.39 7.71 23.97
CA GLY A 31 17.50 7.01 25.26
C GLY A 31 16.47 5.89 25.42
N PRO A 32 16.24 5.37 26.63
CA PRO A 32 15.35 4.22 26.82
C PRO A 32 13.98 4.49 26.17
N VAL A 33 13.65 3.66 25.18
CA VAL A 33 12.39 3.75 24.44
C VAL A 33 11.35 2.91 25.16
N ARG A 34 10.18 3.50 25.41
CA ARG A 34 9.02 2.83 26.00
C ARG A 34 7.92 2.77 24.97
N ALA A 35 7.51 1.57 24.60
CA ALA A 35 6.33 1.37 23.80
C ALA A 35 5.14 0.97 24.68
N THR A 36 4.00 1.58 24.43
CA THR A 36 2.72 1.26 25.04
C THR A 36 1.69 1.11 23.94
N GLN A 37 0.78 0.15 24.12
CA GLN A 37 -0.36 -0.04 23.23
C GLN A 37 -1.62 0.30 24.01
N THR A 38 -2.50 1.09 23.40
CA THR A 38 -3.78 1.43 24.05
C THR A 38 -4.67 0.18 24.02
N LYS A 39 -4.88 -0.48 25.18
CA LYS A 39 -5.90 -1.52 25.36
C LYS A 39 -7.30 -0.92 25.19
N GLY A 40 -7.77 -0.77 23.96
CA GLY A 40 -8.97 0.00 23.65
C GLY A 40 -10.13 -0.85 23.14
N GLY A 41 -10.76 -1.64 24.02
CA GLY A 41 -12.06 -2.27 23.72
C GLY A 41 -12.01 -3.49 22.81
N ILE A 42 -13.16 -4.18 22.68
CA ILE A 42 -13.35 -5.46 21.99
C ILE A 42 -12.92 -5.39 20.49
N ASP A 43 -12.80 -4.18 19.93
CA ASP A 43 -12.53 -3.92 18.51
C ASP A 43 -11.12 -3.37 18.22
N ARG A 44 -10.19 -3.34 19.20
CA ARG A 44 -8.79 -2.91 18.98
C ARG A 44 -7.79 -3.99 19.38
N PRO A 45 -7.51 -4.96 18.48
CA PRO A 45 -6.47 -5.94 18.73
C PRO A 45 -5.11 -5.27 18.93
N GLU A 46 -4.31 -5.84 19.82
CA GLU A 46 -2.92 -5.42 20.04
C GLU A 46 -2.05 -5.85 18.85
N LEU A 47 -1.08 -5.00 18.48
CA LEU A 47 -0.01 -5.41 17.58
C LEU A 47 0.84 -6.47 18.28
N GLN A 48 1.36 -7.41 17.50
CA GLN A 48 2.24 -8.44 18.02
C GLN A 48 3.53 -7.83 18.59
N ASP A 49 4.04 -8.41 19.67
CA ASP A 49 5.23 -7.92 20.39
C ASP A 49 6.44 -7.69 19.48
N ILE A 50 6.61 -8.54 18.46
CA ILE A 50 7.71 -8.40 17.49
C ILE A 50 7.59 -7.12 16.66
N THR A 51 6.38 -6.69 16.32
CA THR A 51 6.14 -5.44 15.60
C THR A 51 6.43 -4.25 16.49
N VAL A 52 5.98 -4.31 17.75
CA VAL A 52 6.21 -3.27 18.76
C VAL A 52 7.70 -3.10 19.04
N ALA A 53 8.43 -4.21 19.20
CA ALA A 53 9.88 -4.20 19.40
C ALA A 53 10.62 -3.57 18.22
N LYS A 54 10.32 -4.01 16.99
CA LYS A 54 10.95 -3.46 15.77
C LYS A 54 10.62 -1.99 15.55
N ALA A 55 9.39 -1.56 15.83
CA ALA A 55 9.00 -0.16 15.77
C ALA A 55 9.77 0.68 16.80
N SER A 56 9.95 0.15 18.01
CA SER A 56 10.75 0.78 19.06
C SER A 56 12.21 0.92 18.64
N ASP A 57 12.77 -0.09 17.97
CA ASP A 57 14.13 -0.03 17.43
C ASP A 57 14.27 1.06 16.35
N CYS A 58 13.32 1.15 15.41
CA CYS A 58 13.28 2.21 14.40
C CYS A 58 13.24 3.61 15.03
N VAL A 59 12.38 3.82 16.03
CA VAL A 59 12.30 5.11 16.75
C VAL A 59 13.60 5.39 17.50
N ALA A 60 14.17 4.38 18.17
CA ALA A 60 15.43 4.55 18.88
C ALA A 60 16.54 5.04 17.94
N GLU A 61 16.63 4.47 16.74
CA GLU A 61 17.66 4.76 15.76
C GLU A 61 17.43 6.09 15.02
N TYR A 62 16.21 6.29 14.49
CA TYR A 62 15.90 7.38 13.55
C TYR A 62 14.99 8.48 14.12
N GLY A 63 14.46 8.33 15.34
CA GLY A 63 13.46 9.26 15.91
C GLY A 63 13.91 10.71 16.07
N ARG A 64 15.22 10.98 16.11
CA ARG A 64 15.78 12.35 16.20
C ARG A 64 15.71 13.14 14.90
N GLN A 65 15.26 12.52 13.81
CA GLN A 65 14.94 13.25 12.59
C GLN A 65 13.66 14.08 12.73
N LEU A 66 12.86 13.80 13.77
CA LEU A 66 11.74 14.62 14.18
C LEU A 66 12.19 15.75 15.11
N GLU A 67 11.40 16.81 15.19
CA GLU A 67 11.56 17.81 16.25
C GLU A 67 11.13 17.22 17.60
N PRO A 68 11.70 17.64 18.74
CA PRO A 68 11.21 17.24 20.05
C PRO A 68 9.73 17.59 20.24
N GLY A 69 8.96 16.70 20.87
CA GLY A 69 7.54 16.92 21.13
C GLY A 69 6.65 15.73 20.76
N TYR A 70 5.38 16.03 20.53
CA TYR A 70 4.34 15.06 20.19
C TYR A 70 4.17 14.95 18.68
N HIS A 71 4.22 13.72 18.16
CA HIS A 71 4.00 13.39 16.76
C HIS A 71 2.95 12.29 16.65
N LYS A 72 2.03 12.45 15.70
CA LYS A 72 1.05 11.41 15.36
C LYS A 72 1.15 11.12 13.89
N PHE A 73 1.22 9.84 13.55
CA PHE A 73 1.28 9.33 12.20
C PHE A 73 0.15 8.33 11.98
N ASP A 74 -0.69 8.59 10.98
CA ASP A 74 -1.70 7.64 10.55
C ASP A 74 -1.04 6.63 9.59
N THR A 75 -1.17 5.34 9.92
CA THR A 75 -0.54 4.24 9.19
C THR A 75 -1.61 3.34 8.60
N ASN A 76 -1.62 3.20 7.28
CA ASN A 76 -2.51 2.28 6.57
C ASN A 76 -1.70 1.12 5.97
N VAL A 77 -2.08 -0.10 6.35
CA VAL A 77 -1.51 -1.35 5.82
C VAL A 77 -2.57 -2.04 4.98
N GLN A 78 -2.31 -2.19 3.69
CA GLN A 78 -3.16 -2.92 2.76
C GLN A 78 -2.63 -4.34 2.61
N VAL A 79 -3.49 -5.32 2.85
CA VAL A 79 -3.17 -6.75 2.76
C VAL A 79 -4.05 -7.40 1.71
N ASN A 80 -3.51 -8.37 1.00
CA ASN A 80 -4.32 -9.19 0.10
C ASN A 80 -5.06 -10.30 0.86
N GLU A 81 -5.89 -11.03 0.12
CA GLU A 81 -6.68 -12.14 0.66
C GLU A 81 -5.82 -13.30 1.20
N ASP A 82 -4.56 -13.40 0.79
CA ASP A 82 -3.60 -14.40 1.25
C ASP A 82 -2.81 -13.92 2.50
N GLY A 83 -3.09 -12.70 2.99
CA GLY A 83 -2.40 -12.10 4.13
C GLY A 83 -1.04 -11.48 3.79
N GLY A 84 -0.69 -11.41 2.50
CA GLY A 84 0.49 -10.70 2.03
C GLY A 84 0.26 -9.18 2.04
N ASN A 85 1.21 -8.43 2.59
CA ASN A 85 1.15 -6.98 2.62
C ASN A 85 1.49 -6.39 1.23
N GLU A 86 0.52 -5.74 0.60
CA GLU A 86 0.67 -5.14 -0.73
C GLU A 86 1.25 -3.74 -0.65
N ASP A 87 0.70 -2.92 0.27
CA ASP A 87 1.06 -1.52 0.39
C ASP A 87 1.05 -1.05 1.85
N VAL A 88 1.94 -0.10 2.16
CA VAL A 88 2.02 0.55 3.48
C VAL A 88 2.20 2.03 3.27
N THR A 89 1.19 2.79 3.66
CA THR A 89 1.23 4.25 3.69
C THR A 89 1.37 4.72 5.13
N ILE A 90 2.24 5.70 5.34
CA ILE A 90 2.36 6.40 6.62
C ILE A 90 2.29 7.89 6.31
N ASP A 91 1.24 8.51 6.81
CA ASP A 91 0.93 9.92 6.59
C ASP A 91 1.66 10.80 7.61
N ASP A 92 1.80 12.07 7.26
CA ASP A 92 2.33 13.15 8.12
C ASP A 92 3.78 13.00 8.61
N ILE A 93 4.55 12.04 8.10
CA ILE A 93 6.00 12.00 8.33
C ILE A 93 6.68 13.16 7.58
N PRO A 94 7.41 14.06 8.25
CA PRO A 94 8.09 15.16 7.60
C PRO A 94 9.19 14.65 6.66
N ASN A 95 9.44 15.37 5.57
CA ASN A 95 10.48 15.01 4.59
C ASN A 95 11.90 14.94 5.20
N THR A 96 12.12 15.57 6.35
CA THR A 96 13.37 15.50 7.12
C THR A 96 13.54 14.16 7.86
N ALA A 97 12.46 13.39 8.05
CA ALA A 97 12.43 12.12 8.75
C ALA A 97 12.25 10.91 7.81
N TYR A 98 12.94 10.96 6.67
CA TYR A 98 12.85 9.94 5.63
C TYR A 98 13.23 8.53 6.13
N ASP A 99 14.32 8.39 6.89
CA ASP A 99 14.80 7.08 7.34
C ASP A 99 13.87 6.49 8.40
N LEU A 100 13.31 7.34 9.28
CA LEU A 100 12.27 6.91 10.22
C LEU A 100 11.06 6.35 9.45
N GLY A 101 10.58 7.08 8.45
CA GLY A 101 9.47 6.62 7.61
C GLY A 101 9.78 5.33 6.86
N ALA A 102 10.99 5.20 6.29
CA ALA A 102 11.41 3.98 5.60
C ALA A 102 11.50 2.77 6.56
N CYS A 103 12.09 2.96 7.74
CA CYS A 103 12.19 1.93 8.76
C CYS A 103 10.80 1.48 9.22
N MET A 104 9.91 2.42 9.56
CA MET A 104 8.54 2.10 9.99
C MET A 104 7.72 1.41 8.89
N ARG A 105 7.85 1.83 7.62
CA ARG A 105 7.20 1.12 6.50
C ARG A 105 7.66 -0.33 6.42
N ASN A 106 8.94 -0.61 6.64
CA ASN A 106 9.44 -1.98 6.68
C ASN A 106 8.92 -2.77 7.89
N VAL A 107 8.76 -2.15 9.05
CA VAL A 107 8.16 -2.80 10.23
C VAL A 107 6.74 -3.23 9.93
N PHE A 108 5.90 -2.33 9.44
CA PHE A 108 4.50 -2.63 9.16
C PHE A 108 4.33 -3.55 7.94
N ARG A 109 5.20 -3.46 6.93
CA ARG A 109 5.21 -4.39 5.78
C ARG A 109 5.57 -5.82 6.18
N ASN A 110 6.32 -6.01 7.25
CA ASN A 110 6.68 -7.34 7.75
C ASN A 110 5.91 -7.70 9.02
N MET A 111 4.84 -6.96 9.33
CA MET A 111 4.01 -7.24 10.48
C MET A 111 3.24 -8.55 10.25
N PRO A 112 3.31 -9.50 11.19
CA PRO A 112 2.48 -10.69 11.15
C PRO A 112 1.00 -10.32 11.35
N ILE A 113 0.16 -10.79 10.44
CA ILE A 113 -1.30 -10.63 10.50
C ILE A 113 -1.90 -11.89 11.13
N ALA A 114 -2.80 -11.71 12.09
CA ALA A 114 -3.50 -12.83 12.70
C ALA A 114 -4.46 -13.48 11.68
N GLU A 115 -4.44 -14.81 11.61
CA GLU A 115 -5.20 -15.59 10.62
C GLU A 115 -6.71 -15.38 10.76
N GLU A 116 -7.23 -15.35 11.98
CA GLU A 116 -8.67 -15.28 12.21
C GLU A 116 -9.30 -13.93 11.78
N PRO A 117 -8.76 -12.75 12.16
CA PRO A 117 -9.23 -11.46 11.62
C PRO A 117 -9.11 -11.36 10.09
N LEU A 118 -8.03 -11.91 9.52
CA LEU A 118 -7.83 -11.94 8.07
C LEU A 118 -8.93 -12.78 7.40
N ARG A 119 -9.18 -13.99 7.88
CA ARG A 119 -10.20 -14.90 7.35
C ARG A 119 -11.59 -14.26 7.37
N GLN A 120 -11.97 -13.64 8.50
CA GLN A 120 -13.24 -12.92 8.63
C GLN A 120 -13.33 -11.70 7.68
N GLY A 121 -12.23 -10.97 7.52
CA GLY A 121 -12.12 -9.87 6.57
C GLY A 121 -12.32 -10.32 5.13
N VAL A 122 -11.69 -11.43 4.73
CA VAL A 122 -11.83 -12.04 3.40
C VAL A 122 -13.24 -12.55 3.13
N GLU A 123 -13.85 -13.24 4.10
CA GLU A 123 -15.25 -13.69 4.00
C GLU A 123 -16.21 -12.50 3.81
N THR A 124 -16.02 -11.43 4.59
CA THR A 124 -16.80 -10.19 4.47
C THR A 124 -16.57 -9.53 3.11
N LEU A 125 -15.33 -9.50 2.61
CA LEU A 125 -15.01 -8.92 1.31
C LEU A 125 -15.69 -9.70 0.17
N LYS A 126 -15.65 -11.04 0.22
CA LYS A 126 -16.35 -11.91 -0.73
C LYS A 126 -17.85 -11.67 -0.71
N TYR A 127 -18.46 -11.59 0.46
CA TYR A 127 -19.88 -11.28 0.61
C TYR A 127 -20.25 -9.92 -0.02
N ARG A 128 -19.44 -8.88 0.22
CA ARG A 128 -19.66 -7.55 -0.38
C ARG A 128 -19.52 -7.58 -1.91
N ARG A 129 -18.58 -8.35 -2.46
CA ARG A 129 -18.44 -8.53 -3.92
C ARG A 129 -19.62 -9.24 -4.53
N GLU A 130 -20.19 -10.24 -3.85
CA GLU A 130 -21.39 -10.93 -4.31
C GLU A 130 -22.59 -9.99 -4.35
N GLN A 131 -22.79 -9.18 -3.30
CA GLN A 131 -23.84 -8.16 -3.27
C GLN A 131 -23.65 -7.11 -4.37
N ALA A 132 -22.44 -6.60 -4.55
CA ALA A 132 -22.11 -5.65 -5.61
C ALA A 132 -22.39 -6.24 -7.00
N SER A 133 -22.01 -7.49 -7.23
CA SER A 133 -22.27 -8.19 -8.49
C SER A 133 -23.77 -8.40 -8.73
N ALA A 134 -24.54 -8.76 -7.70
CA ALA A 134 -25.98 -8.91 -7.79
C ALA A 134 -26.68 -7.57 -8.10
N ALA A 135 -26.26 -6.50 -7.45
CA ALA A 135 -26.75 -5.15 -7.71
C ALA A 135 -26.36 -4.66 -9.13
N GLN A 136 -25.14 -4.94 -9.59
CA GLN A 136 -24.74 -4.59 -10.95
C GLN A 136 -25.59 -5.31 -12.00
N ARG A 137 -25.94 -6.59 -11.78
CA ARG A 137 -26.84 -7.34 -12.68
C ARG A 137 -28.27 -6.81 -12.69
N SER A 138 -28.76 -6.21 -11.60
CA SER A 138 -30.12 -5.63 -11.57
C SER A 138 -30.20 -4.30 -12.32
N HIS A 139 -29.06 -3.61 -12.51
CA HIS A 139 -28.95 -2.37 -13.29
C HIS A 139 -28.55 -2.66 -14.76
N MET A 140 -29.38 -3.40 -15.50
CA MET A 140 -29.12 -3.72 -16.92
C MET A 140 -29.30 -2.53 -17.89
N SER A 141 -29.87 -1.40 -17.43
CA SER A 141 -30.19 -0.23 -18.27
C SER A 141 -29.13 0.89 -18.21
N ALA A 142 -28.17 0.81 -17.29
CA ALA A 142 -27.06 1.76 -17.19
C ALA A 142 -25.82 1.05 -16.62
N PRO A 143 -24.64 1.16 -17.24
CA PRO A 143 -23.43 0.51 -16.73
C PRO A 143 -22.95 1.21 -15.47
N ILE A 144 -23.47 0.82 -14.31
CA ILE A 144 -23.00 1.24 -12.99
C ILE A 144 -21.91 0.28 -12.56
N VAL A 145 -20.70 0.80 -12.35
CA VAL A 145 -19.59 0.04 -11.78
C VAL A 145 -19.60 0.27 -10.27
N ILE A 146 -19.88 -0.78 -9.49
CA ILE A 146 -19.90 -0.73 -8.04
C ILE A 146 -18.50 -1.12 -7.53
N VAL A 147 -17.80 -0.17 -6.90
CA VAL A 147 -16.50 -0.42 -6.28
C VAL A 147 -16.72 -0.98 -4.87
N VAL A 148 -16.13 -2.14 -4.59
CA VAL A 148 -16.14 -2.71 -3.25
C VAL A 148 -15.00 -2.11 -2.44
N ALA A 149 -15.34 -1.43 -1.35
CA ALA A 149 -14.35 -0.96 -0.39
C ALA A 149 -13.75 -2.15 0.38
N GLY A 150 -12.43 -2.11 0.60
CA GLY A 150 -11.72 -3.07 1.43
C GLY A 150 -12.30 -3.18 2.85
N VAL A 151 -11.96 -4.26 3.54
CA VAL A 151 -12.48 -4.54 4.89
C VAL A 151 -11.38 -4.29 5.91
N THR A 152 -11.61 -3.35 6.83
CA THR A 152 -10.69 -3.11 7.95
C THR A 152 -10.79 -4.27 8.95
N ILE A 153 -9.65 -4.88 9.26
CA ILE A 153 -9.54 -6.04 10.17
C ILE A 153 -8.79 -5.73 11.46
N LEU A 154 -8.07 -4.61 11.52
CA LEU A 154 -7.30 -4.17 12.68
C LEU A 154 -7.30 -2.65 12.74
N VAL A 155 -7.60 -2.10 13.92
CA VAL A 155 -7.32 -0.71 14.28
C VAL A 155 -6.59 -0.72 15.61
N SER A 156 -5.37 -0.20 15.64
CA SER A 156 -4.52 -0.21 16.83
C SER A 156 -3.76 1.10 16.98
N GLU A 157 -3.36 1.41 18.20
CA GLU A 157 -2.57 2.61 18.52
C GLU A 157 -1.29 2.17 19.23
N LEU A 158 -0.15 2.49 18.62
CA LEU A 158 1.17 2.26 19.18
C LEU A 158 1.79 3.60 19.60
N VAL A 159 1.98 3.77 20.90
CA VAL A 159 2.60 4.96 21.48
C VAL A 159 4.02 4.64 21.90
N ILE A 160 4.99 5.39 21.38
CA ILE A 160 6.41 5.24 21.65
C ILE A 160 6.96 6.52 22.27
N GLU A 161 7.46 6.41 23.50
CA GLU A 161 8.08 7.49 24.24
C GLU A 161 9.59 7.30 24.30
N ALA A 162 10.35 8.34 23.98
CA ALA A 162 11.81 8.27 23.99
C ALA A 162 12.41 9.65 24.33
N GLY A 163 12.75 9.90 25.60
CA GLY A 163 13.28 11.20 26.01
C GLY A 163 12.25 12.34 25.87
N ALA A 164 12.53 13.33 25.02
CA ALA A 164 11.64 14.48 24.75
C ALA A 164 10.65 14.23 23.60
N TYR A 165 10.48 12.97 23.17
CA TYR A 165 9.69 12.60 22.01
C TYR A 165 8.56 11.66 22.43
N THR A 166 7.35 11.96 21.99
CA THR A 166 6.17 11.08 22.10
C THR A 166 5.61 10.88 20.70
N ILE A 167 5.72 9.66 20.18
CA ILE A 167 5.34 9.31 18.82
C ILE A 167 4.17 8.34 18.87
N VAL A 168 3.09 8.64 18.17
CA VAL A 168 1.89 7.81 18.10
C VAL A 168 1.69 7.32 16.67
N PHE A 169 1.62 6.00 16.48
CA PHE A 169 1.22 5.38 15.22
C PHE A 169 -0.20 4.85 15.35
N ALA A 170 -1.14 5.44 14.60
CA ALA A 170 -2.50 4.91 14.46
C ALA A 170 -2.52 3.93 13.29
N VAL A 171 -2.47 2.63 13.58
CA VAL A 171 -2.33 1.56 12.59
C VAL A 171 -3.69 1.01 12.21
N THR A 172 -4.00 1.09 10.93
CA THR A 172 -5.21 0.50 10.32
C THR A 172 -4.79 -0.56 9.31
N VAL A 173 -5.27 -1.79 9.46
CA VAL A 173 -5.04 -2.87 8.48
C VAL A 173 -6.32 -3.14 7.72
N THR A 174 -6.24 -3.11 6.39
CA THR A 174 -7.38 -3.30 5.50
C THR A 174 -7.08 -4.43 4.52
N VAL A 175 -7.99 -5.40 4.41
CA VAL A 175 -7.98 -6.38 3.32
C VAL A 175 -8.44 -5.66 2.06
N ALA A 176 -7.52 -5.44 1.14
CA ALA A 176 -7.76 -4.71 -0.10
C ALA A 176 -8.45 -5.59 -1.15
N ASP A 177 -9.30 -4.97 -1.95
CA ASP A 177 -9.85 -5.61 -3.14
C ASP A 177 -8.87 -5.42 -4.30
N LYS A 178 -8.23 -6.51 -4.78
CA LYS A 178 -7.41 -6.49 -6.00
C LYS A 178 -8.17 -5.94 -7.21
N ALA A 179 -9.49 -6.05 -7.24
CA ALA A 179 -10.31 -5.52 -8.33
C ALA A 179 -10.40 -3.98 -8.33
N LYS A 180 -9.97 -3.27 -7.27
CA LYS A 180 -10.04 -1.80 -7.22
C LYS A 180 -9.19 -1.16 -8.32
N ASP A 181 -8.00 -1.69 -8.60
CA ASP A 181 -7.11 -1.13 -9.63
C ASP A 181 -7.60 -1.46 -11.04
N ASP A 182 -8.10 -2.67 -11.26
CA ASP A 182 -8.73 -3.07 -12.54
C ASP A 182 -10.00 -2.27 -12.83
N VAL A 183 -10.80 -1.99 -11.79
CA VAL A 183 -12.00 -1.16 -11.90
C VAL A 183 -11.65 0.31 -12.10
N VAL A 184 -10.63 0.84 -11.42
CA VAL A 184 -10.16 2.21 -11.64
C VAL A 184 -9.62 2.35 -13.06
N GLU A 185 -8.87 1.38 -13.57
CA GLU A 185 -8.34 1.40 -14.93
C GLU A 185 -9.44 1.19 -15.98
N ALA A 186 -10.43 0.33 -15.69
CA ALA A 186 -11.65 0.24 -16.48
C ALA A 186 -12.33 1.60 -16.51
N VAL A 187 -12.69 2.20 -15.36
CA VAL A 187 -13.36 3.50 -15.26
C VAL A 187 -12.57 4.61 -15.95
N LYS A 188 -11.24 4.61 -15.86
CA LYS A 188 -10.38 5.53 -16.62
C LYS A 188 -10.50 5.33 -18.13
N ARG A 189 -10.54 4.08 -18.62
CA ARG A 189 -10.85 3.77 -20.02
C ARG A 189 -12.25 4.25 -20.43
N TRP A 190 -13.26 4.04 -19.59
CA TRP A 190 -14.65 4.50 -19.82
C TRP A 190 -14.78 6.05 -19.81
N ARG A 191 -13.98 6.76 -19.01
CA ARG A 191 -14.00 8.23 -18.92
C ARG A 191 -13.28 8.95 -20.07
N ARG A 192 -12.57 8.23 -20.96
CA ARG A 192 -11.97 8.85 -22.15
C ARG A 192 -13.09 9.23 -23.11
N LYS A 193 -13.47 10.51 -23.10
CA LYS A 193 -14.44 11.10 -24.05
C LYS A 193 -14.09 10.64 -25.47
N PRO A 194 -15.05 10.08 -26.23
CA PRO A 194 -14.82 9.73 -27.62
C PRO A 194 -14.33 10.97 -28.40
N THR A 195 -13.23 10.82 -29.13
CA THR A 195 -12.70 11.85 -30.04
C THR A 195 -13.08 11.50 -31.47
N LEU A 196 -13.02 12.49 -32.37
CA LEU A 196 -13.23 12.27 -33.80
C LEU A 196 -12.31 11.16 -34.34
N SER A 197 -11.02 11.20 -33.99
CA SER A 197 -10.05 10.18 -34.43
C SER A 197 -10.47 8.77 -34.00
N ARG A 198 -10.78 8.57 -32.72
CA ARG A 198 -11.22 7.29 -32.17
C ARG A 198 -12.51 6.79 -32.83
N CYS A 199 -13.42 7.71 -33.16
CA CYS A 199 -14.65 7.38 -33.87
C CYS A 199 -14.36 6.91 -35.31
N LEU A 200 -13.47 7.60 -36.03
CA LEU A 200 -13.08 7.22 -37.39
C LEU A 200 -12.34 5.88 -37.44
N ASP A 201 -11.47 5.62 -36.46
CA ASP A 201 -10.77 4.34 -36.33
C ASP A 201 -11.76 3.20 -36.08
N ALA A 202 -12.75 3.42 -35.20
CA ALA A 202 -13.81 2.47 -34.94
C ALA A 202 -14.73 2.26 -36.17
N ALA A 203 -15.02 3.31 -36.93
CA ALA A 203 -15.81 3.23 -38.16
C ALA A 203 -15.13 2.35 -39.21
N ALA A 204 -13.81 2.51 -39.36
CA ALA A 204 -12.97 1.74 -40.28
C ALA A 204 -12.78 0.29 -39.82
N GLY A 205 -12.54 0.09 -38.52
CA GLY A 205 -12.28 -1.24 -37.95
C GLY A 205 -13.54 -2.10 -37.79
N GLY A 206 -14.71 -1.47 -37.56
CA GLY A 206 -15.96 -2.18 -37.32
C GLY A 206 -15.93 -3.10 -36.10
N GLY A 207 -16.95 -3.96 -35.99
CA GLY A 207 -17.05 -5.00 -34.95
C GLY A 207 -16.77 -4.49 -33.54
N ALA A 208 -15.86 -5.17 -32.84
CA ALA A 208 -15.50 -4.86 -31.45
C ALA A 208 -15.00 -3.42 -31.23
N LEU A 209 -14.37 -2.79 -32.23
CA LEU A 209 -13.91 -1.40 -32.12
C LEU A 209 -15.07 -0.40 -32.16
N TRP A 210 -16.12 -0.71 -32.95
CA TRP A 210 -17.36 0.08 -32.97
C TRP A 210 -18.15 -0.09 -31.67
N GLU A 211 -18.24 -1.31 -31.16
CA GLU A 211 -18.92 -1.61 -29.90
C GLU A 211 -18.23 -0.93 -28.71
N ASP A 212 -16.89 -0.95 -28.65
CA ASP A 212 -16.12 -0.23 -27.62
C ASP A 212 -16.36 1.29 -27.66
N LEU A 213 -16.44 1.87 -28.86
CA LEU A 213 -16.79 3.28 -29.02
C LEU A 213 -18.20 3.59 -28.50
N CYS A 214 -19.21 2.82 -28.89
CA CYS A 214 -20.60 3.04 -28.46
C CYS A 214 -20.74 2.88 -26.94
N ASN A 215 -20.05 1.91 -26.34
CA ASN A 215 -20.01 1.71 -24.89
C ASN A 215 -19.30 2.85 -24.15
N ALA A 216 -18.32 3.52 -24.78
CA ALA A 216 -17.62 4.66 -24.19
C ALA A 216 -18.44 5.97 -24.18
N MET A 217 -19.66 5.98 -24.74
CA MET A 217 -20.52 7.17 -24.76
C MET A 217 -21.25 7.35 -23.44
N THR A 218 -21.05 8.50 -22.79
CA THR A 218 -21.70 8.82 -21.50
C THR A 218 -23.13 9.34 -21.68
N ASN A 219 -23.52 9.75 -22.88
CA ASN A 219 -24.87 10.18 -23.21
C ASN A 219 -25.64 9.00 -23.81
N SER A 220 -26.76 8.62 -23.21
CA SER A 220 -27.58 7.48 -23.62
C SER A 220 -28.21 7.64 -24.99
N VAL A 221 -28.54 8.87 -25.41
CA VAL A 221 -29.07 9.18 -26.75
C VAL A 221 -27.99 8.94 -27.80
N ASP A 222 -26.78 9.43 -27.52
CA ASP A 222 -25.64 9.29 -28.44
C ASP A 222 -25.22 7.82 -28.56
N ALA A 223 -25.22 7.08 -27.45
CA ALA A 223 -24.96 5.66 -27.43
C ALA A 223 -25.98 4.89 -28.28
N ALA A 224 -27.28 5.18 -28.12
CA ALA A 224 -28.34 4.55 -28.90
C ALA A 224 -28.20 4.85 -30.40
N GLU A 225 -27.88 6.09 -30.77
CA GLU A 225 -27.61 6.46 -32.16
C GLU A 225 -26.39 5.72 -32.73
N CYS A 226 -25.32 5.56 -31.94
CA CYS A 226 -24.13 4.81 -32.30
C CYS A 226 -24.46 3.33 -32.57
N TRP A 227 -25.27 2.72 -31.71
CA TRP A 227 -25.72 1.33 -31.85
C TRP A 227 -26.59 1.11 -33.10
N ASP A 228 -27.49 2.05 -33.44
CA ASP A 228 -28.26 1.99 -34.70
C ASP A 228 -27.35 1.99 -35.95
N LYS A 229 -26.14 2.55 -35.85
CA LYS A 229 -25.16 2.54 -36.93
C LYS A 229 -24.33 1.25 -37.01
N ASN A 230 -24.43 0.31 -36.06
CA ASN A 230 -23.56 -0.86 -36.01
C ASN A 230 -23.60 -1.70 -37.29
N LEU A 231 -24.79 -1.88 -37.88
CA LEU A 231 -25.02 -2.64 -39.11
C LEU A 231 -24.94 -1.79 -40.40
N ARG A 232 -24.55 -0.51 -40.29
CA ARG A 232 -24.44 0.40 -41.45
C ARG A 232 -23.05 0.33 -42.07
N SER A 233 -22.94 0.83 -43.29
CA SER A 233 -21.66 0.91 -44.00
C SER A 233 -20.66 1.80 -43.26
N GLU A 234 -19.37 1.52 -43.46
CA GLU A 234 -18.26 2.33 -42.94
C GLU A 234 -18.45 3.82 -43.26
N GLN A 235 -18.86 4.16 -44.50
CA GLN A 235 -19.06 5.55 -44.90
C GLN A 235 -20.15 6.24 -44.06
N MET A 236 -21.24 5.55 -43.73
CA MET A 236 -22.29 6.11 -42.87
C MET A 236 -21.81 6.30 -41.44
N LYS A 237 -21.00 5.37 -40.92
CA LYS A 237 -20.36 5.48 -39.60
C LYS A 237 -19.41 6.68 -39.54
N ARG A 238 -18.57 6.87 -40.57
CA ARG A 238 -17.66 8.02 -40.68
C ARG A 238 -18.40 9.35 -40.76
N ASN A 239 -19.47 9.44 -41.56
CA ASN A 239 -20.27 10.65 -41.67
C ASN A 239 -20.91 11.03 -40.32
N TRP A 240 -21.39 10.03 -39.58
CA TRP A 240 -21.90 10.24 -38.23
C TRP A 240 -20.80 10.73 -37.27
N CYS A 241 -19.59 10.16 -37.34
CA CYS A 241 -18.45 10.63 -36.55
C CYS A 241 -18.13 12.11 -36.78
N PHE A 242 -18.10 12.56 -38.04
CA PHE A 242 -17.88 13.97 -38.35
C PHE A 242 -19.01 14.87 -37.85
N ALA A 243 -20.26 14.45 -38.01
CA ALA A 243 -21.40 15.21 -37.50
C ALA A 243 -21.39 15.32 -35.96
N LYS A 244 -20.89 14.30 -35.27
CA LYS A 244 -20.94 14.23 -33.80
C LYS A 244 -19.73 14.84 -33.12
N PHE A 245 -18.54 14.64 -33.66
CA PHE A 245 -17.26 14.97 -33.03
C PHE A 245 -16.40 15.96 -33.83
N GLY A 246 -16.87 16.43 -35.00
CA GLY A 246 -16.11 17.28 -35.91
C GLY A 246 -16.13 18.78 -35.61
N ASN A 247 -16.69 19.20 -34.47
CA ASN A 247 -16.70 20.59 -34.00
C ASN A 247 -15.63 20.85 -32.95
#